data_AF-A0A7G3FJS5-F1
#
_entry.id   AF-A0A7G3FJS5-F1
#
_cell.length_a   1.000
_cell.length_b   1.000
_cell.length_c   1.000
_cell.angle_alpha   90.00
_cell.angle_beta   90.00
_cell.angle_gamma   90.00
#
_symmetry.space_group_name_H-M   'P 1'
#
loop_
_entity.id
_entity.type
_entity.pdbx_description
1 polymer ?
#
loop_
_entity_poly.entity_id
_entity_poly.type
_entity_poly.pdbx_seq_one_letter_code
_entity_poly.pdbx_strand_id
1 'polypeptide(L)'
;MTSNIDSVNWENPDSVISYFEENQIQIINHTWGSSSQDFDKLKLCVHYVNALYQKTHYSKCLEFIEKTEPIISRVNNQELDDLKRQILFVKGMILNRIKKYKEAEALFTHLENQDPNHHYYSEWRINSKSKRYSWLITLCYILFAIFYIADVVFDPAGFSLILTACILLILAFALPYIFKRFLK
;
A
#
# COMPACT_ATOMS: atom_id res chain seq x y z
N MET A 1 13.18 -10.55 27.60
CA MET A 1 13.58 -9.15 27.37
C MET A 1 14.61 -8.75 28.41
N THR A 2 15.89 -8.92 28.10
CA THR A 2 17.01 -8.53 28.98
C THR A 2 17.94 -7.50 28.33
N SER A 3 17.77 -7.20 27.02
CA SER A 3 18.33 -5.98 26.45
C SER A 3 17.44 -4.80 26.84
N ASN A 4 18.06 -3.71 27.27
CA ASN A 4 17.40 -2.56 27.85
C ASN A 4 16.61 -1.84 26.73
N ILE A 5 15.29 -2.03 26.68
CA ILE A 5 14.41 -1.42 25.67
C ILE A 5 14.57 0.11 25.62
N ASP A 6 14.98 0.70 26.74
CA ASP A 6 15.26 2.13 26.92
C ASP A 6 16.48 2.62 26.12
N SER A 7 17.34 1.71 25.64
CA SER A 7 18.51 2.04 24.82
C SER A 7 18.20 2.14 23.32
N VAL A 8 16.99 1.76 22.91
CA VAL A 8 16.59 1.77 21.50
C VAL A 8 16.28 3.19 21.05
N ASN A 9 16.99 3.66 20.02
CA ASN A 9 16.62 4.89 19.35
C ASN A 9 15.47 4.61 18.38
N TRP A 10 14.23 4.85 18.83
CA TRP A 10 13.00 4.63 18.07
C TRP A 10 12.86 5.49 16.81
N GLU A 11 13.62 6.57 16.70
CA GLU A 11 13.65 7.44 15.52
C GLU A 11 14.61 6.92 14.45
N ASN A 12 15.57 6.07 14.82
CA ASN A 12 16.51 5.46 13.89
C ASN A 12 16.00 4.08 13.45
N PRO A 13 15.60 3.91 12.17
CA PRO A 13 15.09 2.64 11.66
C PRO A 13 16.07 1.48 11.83
N ASP A 14 17.38 1.74 11.67
CA ASP A 14 18.39 0.70 11.78
C ASP A 14 18.50 0.20 13.24
N SER A 15 18.37 1.11 14.22
CA SER A 15 18.35 0.74 15.65
C SER A 15 17.15 -0.13 16.00
N VAL A 16 15.96 0.21 15.48
CA VAL A 16 14.73 -0.55 15.72
C VAL A 16 14.82 -1.94 15.08
N ILE A 17 15.34 -2.00 13.84
CA ILE A 17 15.52 -3.25 13.11
C ILE A 17 16.48 -4.19 13.86
N SER A 18 17.66 -3.70 14.24
CA SER A 18 18.65 -4.51 14.98
C SER A 18 18.07 -5.04 16.29
N TYR A 19 17.43 -4.17 17.08
CA TYR A 19 16.82 -4.58 18.34
C TYR A 19 15.72 -5.63 18.15
N PHE A 20 14.85 -5.46 17.15
CA PHE A 20 13.81 -6.44 16.86
C PHE A 20 14.42 -7.79 16.47
N GLU A 21 15.40 -7.80 15.57
CA GLU A 21 15.99 -9.01 15.01
C GLU A 21 16.77 -9.83 16.04
N GLU A 22 17.42 -9.16 17.00
CA GLU A 22 18.06 -9.79 18.16
C GLU A 22 17.05 -10.49 19.08
N ASN A 23 15.81 -9.98 19.14
CA ASN A 23 14.76 -10.48 20.03
C ASN A 23 13.64 -11.26 19.31
N GLN A 24 13.71 -11.43 17.99
CA GLN A 24 12.59 -11.91 17.17
C GLN A 24 12.05 -13.27 17.61
N ILE A 25 12.92 -14.18 18.07
CA ILE A 25 12.53 -15.53 18.52
C ILE A 25 11.59 -15.43 19.73
N GLN A 26 11.86 -14.51 20.66
CA GLN A 26 11.02 -14.29 21.85
C GLN A 26 9.67 -13.65 21.52
N ILE A 27 9.60 -12.92 20.40
CA ILE A 27 8.39 -12.21 19.95
C ILE A 27 7.50 -13.16 19.15
N ILE A 28 8.08 -13.93 18.21
CA ILE A 28 7.35 -14.86 17.35
C ILE A 28 6.80 -16.04 18.15
N ASN A 29 7.57 -16.58 19.11
CA ASN A 29 7.14 -17.70 19.95
C ASN A 29 6.35 -17.26 21.19
N HIS A 30 6.00 -15.97 21.28
CA HIS A 30 5.21 -15.46 22.39
C HIS A 30 3.80 -16.05 22.38
N THR A 31 3.27 -16.40 23.55
CA THR A 31 1.88 -16.81 23.70
C THR A 31 1.01 -15.56 23.85
N TRP A 32 0.32 -15.20 22.78
CA TRP A 32 -0.47 -13.97 22.72
C TRP A 32 -1.78 -14.12 23.49
N GLY A 33 -2.06 -13.16 24.38
CA GLY A 33 -3.30 -13.06 25.14
C GLY A 33 -3.80 -11.62 25.15
N SER A 34 -4.23 -11.14 26.32
CA SER A 34 -4.69 -9.75 26.52
C SER A 34 -3.88 -9.03 27.60
N SER A 35 -2.61 -9.40 27.77
CA SER A 35 -1.72 -8.84 28.78
C SER A 35 -1.07 -7.52 28.33
N SER A 36 -0.60 -6.72 29.27
CA SER A 36 0.21 -5.53 28.98
C SER A 36 1.46 -5.86 28.14
N GLN A 37 2.04 -7.06 28.33
CA GLN A 37 3.18 -7.51 27.54
C GLN A 37 2.84 -7.75 26.06
N ASP A 38 1.59 -8.13 25.75
CA ASP A 38 1.13 -8.28 24.37
C ASP A 38 1.10 -6.92 23.66
N PHE A 39 0.72 -5.87 24.39
CA PHE A 39 0.69 -4.50 23.90
C PHE A 39 2.09 -3.98 23.56
N ASP A 40 3.05 -4.16 24.46
CA ASP A 40 4.43 -3.73 24.21
C ASP A 40 5.08 -4.50 23.05
N LYS A 41 4.83 -5.80 22.95
CA LYS A 41 5.31 -6.62 21.82
C LYS A 41 4.67 -6.21 20.50
N LEU A 42 3.37 -5.92 20.50
CA LEU A 42 2.68 -5.48 19.28
C LEU A 42 3.14 -4.09 18.84
N LYS A 43 3.37 -3.16 19.78
CA LYS A 43 4.01 -1.87 19.50
C LYS A 43 5.39 -2.05 18.86
N LEU A 44 6.21 -2.95 19.41
CA LEU A 44 7.51 -3.27 18.84
C LEU A 44 7.37 -3.82 17.41
N CYS A 45 6.38 -4.69 17.14
CA CYS A 45 6.07 -5.13 15.78
C CYS A 45 5.70 -3.96 14.86
N VAL A 46 4.88 -3.01 15.31
CA VAL A 46 4.50 -1.80 14.56
C VAL A 46 5.75 -0.96 14.22
N HIS A 47 6.62 -0.70 15.20
CA HIS A 47 7.86 0.03 14.97
C HIS A 47 8.77 -0.69 13.97
N TYR A 48 8.89 -2.01 14.08
CA TYR A 48 9.69 -2.82 13.17
C TYR A 48 9.16 -2.79 11.72
N VAL A 49 7.86 -2.96 11.50
CA VAL A 49 7.31 -2.87 10.13
C VAL A 49 7.45 -1.47 9.52
N ASN A 50 7.30 -0.43 10.33
CA ASN A 50 7.54 0.95 9.90
C ASN A 50 9.01 1.18 9.53
N ALA A 51 9.94 0.70 10.35
CA ALA A 51 11.37 0.80 10.07
C ALA A 51 11.75 0.05 8.77
N LEU A 52 11.26 -1.18 8.58
CA LEU A 52 11.46 -1.92 7.34
C LEU A 52 10.88 -1.20 6.12
N TYR A 53 9.68 -0.61 6.26
CA TYR A 53 9.05 0.17 5.20
C TYR A 53 9.89 1.40 4.82
N GLN A 54 10.39 2.15 5.81
CA GLN A 54 11.24 3.33 5.60
C GLN A 54 12.56 2.96 4.92
N LYS A 55 13.15 1.81 5.26
CA LYS A 55 14.35 1.27 4.62
C LYS A 55 14.07 0.55 3.29
N THR A 56 12.83 0.57 2.80
CA THR A 56 12.41 -0.08 1.54
C THR A 56 12.59 -1.60 1.52
N HIS A 57 12.69 -2.24 2.68
CA HIS A 57 12.82 -3.69 2.84
C HIS A 57 11.45 -4.38 2.71
N TYR A 58 10.76 -4.13 1.60
CA TYR A 58 9.36 -4.51 1.38
C TYR A 58 9.10 -6.02 1.44
N SER A 59 9.99 -6.82 0.85
CA SER A 59 9.84 -8.29 0.87
C SER A 59 9.94 -8.85 2.28
N LYS A 60 10.94 -8.40 3.05
CA LYS A 60 11.14 -8.81 4.45
C LYS A 60 9.97 -8.39 5.34
N CYS A 61 9.45 -7.19 5.09
CA CYS A 61 8.30 -6.68 5.82
C CYS A 61 7.03 -7.50 5.55
N LEU A 62 6.73 -7.82 4.28
CA LEU A 62 5.60 -8.66 3.93
C LEU A 62 5.72 -10.07 4.53
N GLU A 63 6.89 -10.71 4.42
CA GLU A 63 7.12 -12.03 5.00
C GLU A 63 6.88 -12.03 6.52
N PHE A 64 7.34 -10.99 7.22
CA PHE A 64 7.11 -10.84 8.65
C PHE A 64 5.63 -10.67 8.98
N ILE A 65 4.92 -9.79 8.25
CA ILE A 65 3.49 -9.55 8.47
C ILE A 65 2.69 -10.83 8.21
N GLU A 66 2.94 -11.55 7.12
CA GLU A 66 2.24 -12.80 6.78
C GLU A 66 2.45 -13.90 7.84
N LYS A 67 3.65 -13.99 8.43
CA LYS A 67 3.93 -14.94 9.52
C LYS A 67 3.21 -14.57 10.82
N THR A 68 3.06 -13.28 11.10
CA THR A 68 2.55 -12.78 12.40
C THR A 68 1.05 -12.49 12.40
N GLU A 69 0.47 -12.16 11.25
CA GLU A 69 -0.97 -11.90 11.05
C GLU A 69 -1.89 -12.98 11.62
N PRO A 70 -1.69 -14.30 11.39
CA PRO A 70 -2.55 -15.34 11.97
C PRO A 70 -2.42 -15.45 13.51
N ILE A 71 -1.31 -14.96 14.06
CA ILE A 71 -1.06 -14.98 15.50
C ILE A 71 -1.74 -13.76 16.15
N ILE A 72 -1.49 -12.58 15.59
CA ILE A 72 -2.02 -11.30 16.07
C ILE A 72 -3.55 -11.23 15.91
N SER A 73 -4.11 -11.81 14.84
CA SER A 73 -5.57 -11.85 14.61
C SER A 73 -6.35 -12.65 15.65
N ARG A 74 -5.72 -13.60 16.34
CA ARG A 74 -6.36 -14.40 17.41
C ARG A 74 -6.50 -13.63 18.72
N VAL A 75 -5.79 -12.51 18.85
CA VAL A 75 -5.84 -11.68 20.05
C VAL A 75 -7.14 -10.91 20.07
N ASN A 76 -8.07 -11.26 20.96
CA ASN A 76 -9.33 -10.55 21.09
C ASN A 76 -9.22 -9.46 22.16
N ASN A 77 -8.67 -8.30 21.77
CA ASN A 77 -8.54 -7.13 22.62
C ASN A 77 -8.70 -5.86 21.78
N GLN A 78 -9.72 -5.07 22.10
CA GLN A 78 -10.07 -3.84 21.40
C GLN A 78 -8.95 -2.79 21.45
N GLU A 79 -8.18 -2.72 22.54
CA GLU A 79 -7.04 -1.80 22.68
C GLU A 79 -5.89 -2.15 21.73
N LEU A 80 -5.78 -3.42 21.33
CA LEU A 80 -4.77 -3.88 20.39
C LEU A 80 -5.20 -3.67 18.93
N ASP A 81 -6.48 -3.51 18.66
CA ASP A 81 -6.99 -3.42 17.29
C ASP A 81 -6.46 -2.22 16.52
N ASP A 82 -6.18 -1.10 17.19
CA ASP A 82 -5.53 0.06 16.56
C ASP A 82 -4.12 -0.29 16.05
N LEU A 83 -3.33 -1.00 16.86
CA LEU A 83 -1.99 -1.42 16.48
C LEU A 83 -2.04 -2.44 15.34
N LYS A 84 -3.02 -3.35 15.35
CA LYS A 84 -3.25 -4.30 14.24
C LYS A 84 -3.58 -3.57 12.95
N ARG A 85 -4.48 -2.59 13.00
CA ARG A 85 -4.83 -1.74 11.85
C ARG A 85 -3.62 -1.01 11.30
N GLN A 86 -2.72 -0.52 12.17
CA GLN A 86 -1.46 0.10 11.72
C GLN A 86 -0.56 -0.88 10.96
N ILE A 87 -0.40 -2.13 11.43
CA ILE A 87 0.37 -3.15 10.69
C ILE A 87 -0.26 -3.43 9.31
N LEU A 88 -1.58 -3.58 9.25
CA LEU A 88 -2.30 -3.79 7.99
C LEU A 88 -2.22 -2.57 7.06
N PHE A 89 -2.23 -1.36 7.60
CA PHE A 89 -2.05 -0.14 6.83
C PHE A 89 -0.67 -0.11 6.16
N VAL A 90 0.39 -0.47 6.90
CA VAL A 90 1.75 -0.62 6.35
C VAL A 90 1.81 -1.71 5.28
N LYS A 91 1.17 -2.86 5.50
CA LYS A 91 1.02 -3.92 4.49
C LYS A 91 0.40 -3.37 3.20
N GLY A 92 -0.67 -2.58 3.31
CA GLY A 92 -1.34 -1.94 2.17
C GLY A 92 -0.44 -0.98 1.41
N MET A 93 0.32 -0.15 2.14
CA MET A 93 1.30 0.75 1.53
C MET A 93 2.38 -0.02 0.77
N ILE A 94 2.89 -1.11 1.35
CA ILE A 94 3.88 -1.97 0.71
C ILE A 94 3.33 -2.59 -0.57
N LEU A 95 2.13 -3.18 -0.52
CA LEU A 95 1.46 -3.76 -1.69
C LEU A 95 1.33 -2.74 -2.82
N ASN A 96 1.03 -1.47 -2.50
CA ASN A 96 1.01 -0.39 -3.47
C ASN A 96 2.40 -0.12 -4.07
N ARG A 97 3.46 -0.09 -3.25
CA ARG A 97 4.85 0.11 -3.71
C ARG A 97 5.32 -1.00 -4.65
N ILE A 98 4.94 -2.25 -4.39
CA ILE A 98 5.28 -3.40 -5.23
C ILE A 98 4.27 -3.65 -6.37
N LYS A 99 3.45 -2.65 -6.70
CA LYS A 99 2.47 -2.66 -7.81
C LYS A 99 1.36 -3.71 -7.71
N LYS A 100 1.16 -4.32 -6.54
CA LYS A 100 0.02 -5.21 -6.25
C LYS A 100 -1.23 -4.40 -5.89
N TYR A 101 -1.65 -3.53 -6.81
CA TYR A 101 -2.67 -2.51 -6.55
C TYR A 101 -4.05 -3.07 -6.19
N LYS A 102 -4.44 -4.22 -6.77
CA LYS A 102 -5.71 -4.88 -6.47
C LYS A 102 -5.77 -5.38 -5.03
N GLU A 103 -4.68 -5.98 -4.55
CA GLU A 103 -4.56 -6.46 -3.17
C GLU A 103 -4.52 -5.29 -2.18
N ALA A 104 -3.76 -4.23 -2.51
CA ALA A 104 -3.75 -2.99 -1.73
C ALA A 104 -5.15 -2.36 -1.64
N GLU A 105 -5.88 -2.25 -2.76
CA GLU A 105 -7.25 -1.73 -2.81
C GLU A 105 -8.19 -2.52 -1.90
N ALA A 106 -8.14 -3.86 -1.97
CA ALA A 106 -8.97 -4.72 -1.13
C ALA A 106 -8.66 -4.53 0.36
N LEU A 107 -7.38 -4.41 0.72
CA LEU A 107 -6.96 -4.22 2.10
C LEU A 107 -7.37 -2.85 2.66
N PHE A 108 -7.20 -1.77 1.89
CA PHE A 108 -7.65 -0.44 2.31
C PHE A 108 -9.17 -0.35 2.39
N THR A 109 -9.90 -1.06 1.53
CA THR A 109 -11.37 -1.17 1.63
C THR A 109 -11.78 -1.87 2.93
N HIS A 110 -11.06 -2.93 3.32
CA HIS A 110 -11.30 -3.60 4.61
C HIS A 110 -11.05 -2.67 5.80
N LEU A 111 -9.96 -1.91 5.78
CA LEU A 111 -9.62 -0.94 6.84
C LEU A 111 -10.62 0.21 6.94
N GLU A 112 -11.06 0.76 5.80
CA GLU A 112 -12.09 1.81 5.74
C GLU A 112 -13.45 1.31 6.25
N ASN A 113 -13.81 0.05 5.99
CA ASN A 113 -15.04 -0.53 6.55
C ASN A 113 -14.99 -0.68 8.08
N GLN A 114 -13.79 -0.84 8.66
CA GLN A 114 -13.60 -0.92 10.10
C GLN A 114 -13.57 0.46 10.78
N ASP A 115 -12.98 1.45 10.12
CA ASP A 115 -12.95 2.84 10.58
C ASP A 115 -13.23 3.80 9.40
N PRO A 116 -14.51 4.10 9.14
CA PRO A 116 -14.92 4.94 8.01
C PRO A 116 -14.45 6.39 8.10
N ASN A 117 -14.11 6.86 9.31
CA ASN A 117 -13.69 8.25 9.55
C ASN A 117 -12.18 8.45 9.36
N HIS A 118 -11.42 7.37 9.19
CA HIS A 118 -9.98 7.45 9.02
C HIS A 118 -9.59 7.87 7.59
N HIS A 119 -9.34 9.17 7.42
CA HIS A 119 -9.12 9.78 6.10
C HIS A 119 -8.06 9.07 5.24
N TYR A 120 -6.94 8.65 5.83
CA TYR A 120 -5.85 8.01 5.10
C TYR A 120 -6.25 6.70 4.41
N TYR A 121 -7.21 5.93 4.95
CA TYR A 121 -7.62 4.67 4.32
C TYR A 121 -8.31 4.92 2.97
N SER A 122 -9.22 5.90 2.94
CA SER A 122 -9.90 6.32 1.73
C SER A 122 -8.92 6.86 0.66
N GLU A 123 -7.95 7.68 1.07
CA GLU A 123 -6.95 8.23 0.15
C GLU A 123 -6.09 7.14 -0.47
N TRP A 124 -5.59 6.21 0.35
CA TRP A 124 -4.78 5.10 -0.13
C TRP A 124 -5.57 4.08 -0.97
N ARG A 125 -6.86 3.86 -0.67
CA ARG A 125 -7.77 3.08 -1.52
C ARG A 125 -7.90 3.73 -2.90
N ILE A 126 -8.25 5.01 -2.96
CA ILE A 126 -8.41 5.77 -4.22
C ILE A 126 -7.11 5.77 -5.01
N ASN A 127 -5.97 6.00 -4.36
CA ASN A 127 -4.65 5.95 -4.98
C ASN A 127 -4.33 4.56 -5.57
N SER A 128 -4.60 3.49 -4.81
CA SER A 128 -4.40 2.11 -5.28
C SER A 128 -5.28 1.82 -6.50
N LYS A 129 -6.55 2.21 -6.45
CA LYS A 129 -7.49 2.05 -7.56
C LYS A 129 -7.07 2.86 -8.80
N SER A 130 -6.67 4.12 -8.63
CA SER A 130 -6.17 4.96 -9.72
C SER A 130 -4.94 4.36 -10.40
N LYS A 131 -3.93 3.92 -9.63
CA LYS A 131 -2.73 3.26 -10.17
C LYS A 131 -3.02 1.95 -10.89
N ARG A 132 -4.03 1.20 -10.44
CA ARG A 132 -4.49 -0.02 -11.14
C ARG A 132 -4.98 0.27 -12.56
N TYR A 133 -5.52 1.46 -12.81
CA TYR A 133 -6.04 1.87 -14.12
C TYR A 133 -5.12 2.83 -14.89
N SER A 134 -3.94 3.17 -14.36
CA SER A 134 -3.03 4.12 -15.04
C SER A 134 -2.55 3.62 -16.40
N TRP A 135 -2.46 2.30 -16.59
CA TRP A 135 -2.12 1.69 -17.87
C TRP A 135 -3.11 2.03 -18.99
N LEU A 136 -4.39 2.28 -18.67
CA LEU A 136 -5.39 2.70 -19.66
C LEU A 136 -5.06 4.09 -20.20
N ILE A 137 -4.59 4.99 -19.33
CA ILE A 137 -4.14 6.34 -19.73
C ILE A 137 -2.92 6.21 -20.65
N THR A 138 -1.95 5.37 -20.29
CA THR A 138 -0.78 5.10 -21.13
C THR A 138 -1.19 4.52 -22.49
N LEU A 139 -2.15 3.59 -22.52
CA LEU A 139 -2.67 3.01 -23.75
C LEU A 139 -3.31 4.07 -24.65
N CYS A 140 -4.11 5.00 -24.10
CA CYS A 140 -4.68 6.10 -24.88
C CYS A 140 -3.60 6.98 -25.52
N TYR A 141 -2.50 7.29 -24.81
CA TYR A 141 -1.38 8.04 -25.38
C TYR A 141 -0.65 7.28 -26.50
N ILE A 142 -0.45 5.97 -26.33
CA ILE A 142 0.17 5.13 -27.36
C ILE A 142 -0.71 5.10 -28.62
N LEU A 143 -2.01 4.88 -28.47
CA LEU A 143 -2.95 4.86 -29.60
C LEU A 143 -3.01 6.23 -30.28
N PHE A 144 -3.05 7.32 -29.51
CA PHE A 144 -2.97 8.68 -30.04
C PHE A 144 -1.73 8.86 -30.93
N ALA A 145 -0.55 8.47 -30.46
CA ALA A 145 0.70 8.58 -31.21
C ALA A 145 0.66 7.76 -32.52
N ILE A 146 0.13 6.53 -32.46
CA ILE A 146 -0.02 5.67 -33.65
C ILE A 146 -0.94 6.31 -34.69
N PHE A 147 -2.13 6.77 -34.28
CA PHE A 147 -3.09 7.39 -35.21
C PHE A 147 -2.55 8.70 -35.80
N TYR A 148 -1.85 9.50 -34.99
CA TYR A 148 -1.23 10.73 -35.47
C TYR A 148 -0.15 10.46 -36.53
N ILE A 149 0.74 9.48 -36.29
CA ILE A 149 1.77 9.10 -37.27
C ILE A 149 1.13 8.52 -38.54
N ALA A 150 0.10 7.68 -38.40
CA ALA A 150 -0.60 7.11 -39.54
C ALA A 150 -1.26 8.18 -40.41
N ASP A 151 -1.89 9.18 -39.79
CA ASP A 151 -2.47 10.33 -40.49
C ASP A 151 -1.38 11.08 -41.30
N VAL A 152 -0.23 11.39 -40.68
CA VAL A 152 0.87 12.10 -41.36
C VAL A 152 1.50 11.29 -42.51
N VAL A 153 1.57 9.96 -42.40
CA VAL A 153 2.24 9.09 -43.39
C VAL A 153 1.32 8.67 -44.53
N PHE A 154 0.03 8.43 -44.25
CA PHE A 154 -0.92 7.84 -45.19
C PHE A 154 -1.97 8.82 -45.71
N ASP A 155 -1.65 10.12 -45.77
CA ASP A 155 -2.51 11.15 -46.34
C ASP A 155 -2.45 11.23 -47.89
N PRO A 156 -3.03 10.24 -48.61
CA PRO A 156 -3.67 10.55 -49.89
C PRO A 156 -5.15 10.12 -49.98
N ALA A 157 -5.78 9.63 -48.90
CA ALA A 157 -7.12 9.01 -48.97
C ALA A 157 -8.28 9.79 -48.30
N GLY A 158 -8.03 10.97 -47.71
CA GLY A 158 -9.11 11.85 -47.23
C GLY A 158 -9.89 11.36 -46.00
N PHE A 159 -9.37 10.36 -45.27
CA PHE A 159 -9.94 9.91 -44.00
C PHE A 159 -9.18 10.57 -42.85
N SER A 160 -9.73 11.61 -42.21
CA SER A 160 -9.00 12.33 -41.15
C SER A 160 -8.97 11.50 -39.85
N LEU A 161 -7.89 10.77 -39.61
CA LEU A 161 -7.64 10.06 -38.35
C LEU A 161 -7.35 11.04 -37.20
N ILE A 162 -7.07 12.31 -37.53
CA ILE A 162 -6.96 13.44 -36.60
C ILE A 162 -8.13 13.51 -35.60
N LEU A 163 -9.38 13.32 -36.03
CA LEU A 163 -10.52 13.42 -35.11
C LEU A 163 -10.46 12.32 -34.02
N THR A 164 -10.14 11.08 -34.43
CA THR A 164 -9.96 9.95 -33.51
C THR A 164 -8.77 10.17 -32.57
N ALA A 165 -7.66 10.71 -33.08
CA ALA A 165 -6.51 11.09 -32.27
C ALA A 165 -6.89 12.14 -31.21
N CYS A 166 -7.58 13.21 -31.60
CA CYS A 166 -8.05 14.25 -30.66
C CYS A 166 -8.96 13.68 -29.57
N ILE A 167 -9.88 12.76 -29.90
CA ILE A 167 -10.74 12.08 -28.92
C ILE A 167 -9.90 11.26 -27.93
N LEU A 168 -8.91 10.49 -28.40
CA LEU A 168 -8.03 9.71 -27.53
C LEU A 168 -7.20 10.60 -26.59
N LEU A 169 -6.76 11.76 -27.07
CA LEU A 169 -6.05 12.74 -26.25
C LEU A 169 -6.97 13.32 -25.16
N ILE A 170 -8.19 13.73 -25.51
CA ILE A 170 -9.19 14.23 -24.55
C ILE A 170 -9.50 13.15 -23.50
N LEU A 171 -9.69 11.90 -23.92
CA LEU A 171 -9.91 10.78 -23.01
C LEU A 171 -8.73 10.56 -22.07
N ALA A 172 -7.49 10.60 -22.56
CA ALA A 172 -6.29 10.47 -21.74
C ALA A 172 -6.21 11.55 -20.65
N PHE A 173 -6.58 12.80 -20.99
CA PHE A 173 -6.64 13.91 -20.02
C PHE A 173 -7.84 13.80 -19.06
N ALA A 174 -8.99 13.31 -19.51
CA ALA A 174 -10.20 13.21 -18.71
C ALA A 174 -10.19 12.02 -17.74
N LEU A 175 -9.57 10.90 -18.12
CA LEU A 175 -9.56 9.64 -17.34
C LEU A 175 -9.08 9.81 -15.89
N PRO A 176 -7.97 10.52 -15.58
CA PRO A 176 -7.56 10.77 -14.20
C PRO A 176 -8.65 11.44 -13.34
N TYR A 177 -9.38 12.40 -13.92
CA TYR A 177 -10.43 13.14 -13.23
C TYR A 177 -11.71 12.32 -13.08
N ILE A 178 -12.07 11.57 -14.13
CA ILE A 178 -13.19 10.61 -14.11
C ILE A 178 -12.92 9.58 -13.02
N PHE A 179 -11.73 8.97 -12.99
CA PHE A 179 -11.34 8.06 -11.92
C PHE A 179 -11.40 8.76 -10.56
N LYS A 180 -10.82 9.94 -10.36
CA LYS A 180 -10.89 10.61 -9.05
C LYS A 180 -12.32 10.91 -8.58
N ARG A 181 -13.25 11.17 -9.51
CA ARG A 181 -14.65 11.53 -9.20
C ARG A 181 -15.57 10.32 -8.99
N PHE A 182 -15.46 9.29 -9.83
CA PHE A 182 -16.28 8.08 -9.77
C PHE A 182 -15.73 7.01 -8.82
N LEU A 183 -14.51 7.18 -8.31
CA LEU A 183 -13.89 6.25 -7.37
C LEU A 183 -13.99 6.71 -5.89
N LYS A 184 -14.56 7.89 -5.63
CA LYS A 184 -15.03 8.26 -4.28
C LYS A 184 -16.16 7.31 -3.89
#